data_AF-A0AAV4DMF0-F1
#
_entry.id   AF-A0AAV4DMF0-F1
#
_cell.length_a   1.000
_cell.length_b   1.000
_cell.length_c   1.000
_cell.angle_alpha   90.00
_cell.angle_beta   90.00
_cell.angle_gamma   90.00
#
_symmetry.space_group_name_H-M   'P 1'
#
loop_
_entity.id
_entity.type
_entity.pdbx_description
1 polymer ?
#
loop_
_entity_poly.entity_id
_entity_poly.type
_entity_poly.pdbx_seq_one_letter_code
_entity_poly.pdbx_strand_id
1 'polypeptide(L)'
;MGLDTNNPKWVGAWWIGFLLSGTFGVLLSFPLLAFPRSLPGILVAGFSTFMPKFIEYQFGYPASTAALYVGLIVVPTGGGATVVSGYIVRRFNLKVRGILKLCTGMSAVLCLFVLAFLMECGNSPFAGITLPYGQTAAQTTAFIGKRLESGCNVDCACAEQDYFPMCGRDNVMYFSPCYAGCTEVFQDGNTKLYGNCSCVSYTLTEEDITSSRTHMGEFGKCHYSCSWFKYFMVLFGIMIVLIFGVSMPSLTATLRCIPDHQRSFGLGIQWIVARCLGRYRIVNVHI
;
A
#
# COMPACT_ATOMS: atom_id res chain seq x y z
N MET A 1 -17.26 26.64 14.45
CA MET A 1 -16.98 25.49 15.32
C MET A 1 -18.29 24.74 15.52
N GLY A 2 -18.32 23.45 15.19
CA GLY A 2 -19.53 22.63 15.21
C GLY A 2 -19.54 21.62 14.05
N LEU A 3 -18.63 20.65 14.10
CA LEU A 3 -18.70 19.45 13.26
C LEU A 3 -19.52 18.44 14.06
N ASP A 4 -20.75 18.20 13.60
CA ASP A 4 -21.67 17.23 14.21
C ASP A 4 -21.22 15.79 13.91
N THR A 5 -21.34 14.90 14.89
CA THR A 5 -20.88 13.49 14.86
C THR A 5 -21.77 12.56 14.03
N ASN A 6 -22.84 13.06 13.43
CA ASN A 6 -23.84 12.29 12.69
C ASN A 6 -23.60 12.19 11.18
N ASN A 7 -22.46 12.64 10.65
CA ASN A 7 -22.16 12.52 9.22
C ASN A 7 -21.50 11.16 8.92
N PRO A 8 -22.08 10.29 8.07
CA PRO A 8 -21.53 8.96 7.74
C PRO A 8 -20.18 9.02 7.02
N LYS A 9 -19.74 10.20 6.58
CA LYS A 9 -18.42 10.44 5.96
C LYS A 9 -17.38 11.02 6.93
N TRP A 10 -17.67 11.14 8.24
CA TRP A 10 -16.70 11.62 9.23
C TRP A 10 -15.63 10.56 9.50
N VAL A 11 -14.61 10.55 8.64
CA VAL A 11 -13.36 9.86 8.90
C VAL A 11 -12.56 10.78 9.81
N GLY A 12 -12.77 10.67 11.13
CA GLY A 12 -11.98 11.38 12.14
C GLY A 12 -10.48 11.17 11.92
N ALA A 13 -9.62 11.85 12.69
CA ALA A 13 -8.17 11.85 12.52
C ALA A 13 -7.52 10.45 12.67
N TRP A 14 -7.73 9.57 11.70
CA TRP A 14 -7.36 8.16 11.65
C TRP A 14 -5.83 7.98 11.52
N TRP A 15 -5.18 8.98 10.93
CA TRP A 15 -3.73 9.11 10.85
C TRP A 15 -3.06 9.32 12.22
N ILE A 16 -3.79 9.83 13.22
CA ILE A 16 -3.29 9.91 14.61
C ILE A 16 -3.05 8.51 15.16
N GLY A 17 -3.79 7.50 14.72
CA GLY A 17 -3.52 6.10 15.05
C GLY A 17 -2.15 5.64 14.56
N PHE A 18 -1.76 6.01 13.34
CA PHE A 18 -0.46 5.65 12.77
C PHE A 18 0.70 6.45 13.38
N LEU A 19 0.50 7.74 13.66
CA LEU A 19 1.53 8.55 14.33
C LEU A 19 1.68 8.16 15.80
N LEU A 20 0.59 7.96 16.54
CA LEU A 20 0.67 7.44 17.91
C LEU A 20 1.24 6.02 17.92
N SER A 21 0.85 5.15 16.99
CA SER A 21 1.44 3.80 16.87
C SER A 21 2.92 3.85 16.51
N GLY A 22 3.34 4.78 15.65
CA GLY A 22 4.74 5.00 15.28
C GLY A 22 5.57 5.53 16.44
N THR A 23 5.13 6.61 17.08
CA THR A 23 5.83 7.22 18.23
C THR A 23 5.83 6.28 19.44
N PHE A 24 4.72 5.57 19.67
CA PHE A 24 4.63 4.54 20.70
C PHE A 24 5.46 3.30 20.34
N GLY A 25 5.59 2.99 19.05
CA GLY A 25 6.49 1.97 18.52
C GLY A 25 7.96 2.33 18.72
N VAL A 26 8.35 3.60 18.59
CA VAL A 26 9.71 4.10 18.89
C VAL A 26 9.99 4.05 20.40
N LEU A 27 9.03 4.45 21.23
CA LEU A 27 9.13 4.36 22.70
C LEU A 27 9.16 2.91 23.22
N LEU A 28 8.43 1.99 22.57
CA LEU A 28 8.49 0.54 22.82
C LEU A 28 9.72 -0.15 22.22
N SER A 29 10.33 0.44 21.18
CA SER A 29 11.55 -0.10 20.56
C SER A 29 12.72 -0.11 21.55
N PHE A 30 12.72 0.82 22.51
CA PHE A 30 13.75 0.91 23.54
C PHE A 30 13.80 -0.34 24.45
N PRO A 31 12.67 -0.87 24.99
CA PRO A 31 12.66 -2.19 25.64
C PRO A 31 12.62 -3.40 24.68
N LEU A 32 12.14 -3.26 23.43
CA LEU A 32 12.14 -4.36 22.43
C LEU A 32 13.53 -4.64 21.82
N LEU A 33 14.50 -3.74 21.97
CA LEU A 33 15.92 -4.05 21.72
C LEU A 33 16.40 -5.23 22.60
N ALA A 34 15.71 -5.54 23.70
CA ALA A 34 15.96 -6.72 24.52
C ALA A 34 15.31 -8.02 23.99
N PHE A 35 14.37 -7.95 23.02
CA PHE A 35 13.67 -9.12 22.45
C PHE A 35 13.56 -9.04 20.90
N PRO A 36 14.59 -9.47 20.16
CA PRO A 36 14.74 -9.24 18.70
C PRO A 36 13.81 -10.05 17.78
N ARG A 37 12.75 -10.69 18.28
CA ARG A 37 11.98 -11.68 17.50
C ARG A 37 10.55 -11.26 17.13
N SER A 38 9.94 -10.34 17.87
CA SER A 38 8.54 -9.93 17.65
C SER A 38 8.38 -8.84 16.60
N LEU A 39 9.40 -7.98 16.42
CA LEU A 39 9.37 -6.86 15.48
C LEU A 39 9.25 -7.27 13.99
N PRO A 40 10.03 -8.25 13.49
CA PRO A 40 9.97 -8.61 12.06
C PRO A 40 8.60 -9.19 11.66
N GLY A 41 7.97 -9.99 12.54
CA GLY A 41 6.71 -10.67 12.23
C GLY A 41 5.51 -9.73 12.06
N ILE A 42 5.45 -8.65 12.85
CA ILE A 42 4.39 -7.64 12.73
C ILE A 42 4.55 -6.84 11.43
N LEU A 43 5.80 -6.48 11.10
CA LEU A 43 6.11 -5.77 9.85
C LEU A 43 5.79 -6.63 8.62
N VAL A 44 6.16 -7.92 8.61
CA VAL A 44 5.78 -8.83 7.50
C VAL A 44 4.27 -8.88 7.35
N ALA A 45 3.52 -9.14 8.43
CA ALA A 45 2.07 -9.32 8.35
C ALA A 45 1.34 -8.03 7.94
N GLY A 46 1.79 -6.87 8.44
CA GLY A 46 1.25 -5.57 8.04
C GLY A 46 1.57 -5.24 6.58
N PHE A 47 2.85 -5.32 6.20
CA PHE A 47 3.25 -5.03 4.83
C PHE A 47 2.68 -6.02 3.83
N SER A 48 2.67 -7.34 4.10
CA SER A 48 2.13 -8.32 3.15
C SER A 48 0.65 -8.08 2.83
N THR A 49 -0.12 -7.62 3.82
CA THR A 49 -1.57 -7.42 3.66
C THR A 49 -1.90 -6.09 2.99
N PHE A 50 -1.19 -5.02 3.36
CA PHE A 50 -1.51 -3.67 2.90
C PHE A 50 -0.63 -3.17 1.74
N MET A 51 0.49 -3.82 1.42
CA MET A 51 1.40 -3.37 0.36
C MET A 51 0.75 -3.32 -1.02
N PRO A 52 -0.04 -4.32 -1.47
CA PRO A 52 -0.71 -4.21 -2.77
C PRO A 52 -1.65 -3.00 -2.84
N LYS A 53 -2.36 -2.71 -1.75
CA LYS A 53 -3.24 -1.54 -1.63
C LYS A 53 -2.47 -0.22 -1.56
N PHE A 54 -1.32 -0.22 -0.89
CA PHE A 54 -0.41 0.93 -0.91
C PHE A 54 0.05 1.23 -2.33
N ILE A 55 0.46 0.21 -3.10
CA ILE A 55 0.88 0.40 -4.50
C ILE A 55 -0.28 0.88 -5.37
N GLU A 56 -1.48 0.33 -5.18
CA GLU A 56 -2.68 0.75 -5.90
C GLU A 56 -3.08 2.21 -5.61
N TYR A 57 -2.89 2.66 -4.37
CA TYR A 57 -3.22 4.03 -3.98
C TYR A 57 -2.12 5.02 -4.39
N GLN A 58 -0.87 4.70 -4.11
CA GLN A 58 0.27 5.61 -4.25
C GLN A 58 0.88 5.66 -5.65
N PHE A 59 0.68 4.60 -6.46
CA PHE A 59 1.24 4.48 -7.82
C PHE A 59 0.18 4.21 -8.90
N GLY A 60 -1.11 4.14 -8.55
CA GLY A 60 -2.22 4.03 -9.52
C GLY A 60 -2.35 2.70 -10.24
N TYR A 61 -1.58 1.67 -9.87
CA TYR A 61 -1.67 0.35 -10.48
C TYR A 61 -2.94 -0.39 -10.05
N PRO A 62 -3.53 -1.25 -10.91
CA PRO A 62 -4.65 -2.11 -10.51
C PRO A 62 -4.22 -3.12 -9.44
N ALA A 63 -5.17 -3.49 -8.58
CA ALA A 63 -4.95 -4.37 -7.42
C ALA A 63 -4.28 -5.70 -7.79
N SER A 64 -4.67 -6.27 -8.94
CA SER A 64 -4.13 -7.55 -9.45
C SER A 64 -2.64 -7.44 -9.78
N THR A 65 -2.25 -6.45 -10.58
CA THR A 65 -0.85 -6.22 -10.98
C THR A 65 0.01 -5.85 -9.78
N ALA A 66 -0.50 -5.02 -8.87
CA ALA A 66 0.19 -4.69 -7.62
C ALA A 66 0.45 -5.93 -6.75
N ALA A 67 -0.55 -6.81 -6.60
CA ALA A 67 -0.41 -8.06 -5.86
C ALA A 67 0.59 -9.01 -6.53
N LEU A 68 0.60 -9.10 -7.87
CA LEU A 68 1.57 -9.91 -8.61
C LEU A 68 3.00 -9.41 -8.40
N TYR A 69 3.26 -8.11 -8.44
CA TYR A 69 4.60 -7.57 -8.16
C TYR A 69 5.07 -7.88 -6.75
N VAL A 70 4.20 -7.67 -5.75
CA VAL A 70 4.52 -8.00 -4.35
C VAL A 70 4.82 -9.49 -4.21
N GLY A 71 4.00 -10.37 -4.79
CA GLY A 71 4.23 -11.82 -4.76
C GLY A 71 5.53 -12.23 -5.43
N LEU A 72 5.80 -11.69 -6.64
CA LEU A 72 7.00 -11.99 -7.42
C LEU A 72 8.28 -11.52 -6.72
N ILE A 73 8.23 -10.45 -5.93
CA ILE A 73 9.38 -10.00 -5.15
C ILE A 73 9.50 -10.85 -3.87
N VAL A 74 8.43 -10.98 -3.09
CA VAL A 74 8.47 -11.56 -1.74
C VAL A 74 8.85 -13.03 -1.76
N VAL A 75 8.34 -13.83 -2.71
CA VAL A 75 8.60 -15.28 -2.75
C VAL A 75 10.08 -15.61 -2.97
N PRO A 76 10.74 -15.16 -4.07
CA PRO A 76 12.14 -15.47 -4.29
C PRO A 76 13.06 -14.76 -3.30
N THR A 77 12.80 -13.50 -2.95
CA THR A 77 13.67 -12.77 -2.01
C THR A 77 13.54 -13.29 -0.59
N GLY A 78 12.34 -13.63 -0.12
CA GLY A 78 12.12 -14.22 1.19
C GLY A 78 12.73 -15.61 1.32
N GLY A 79 12.51 -16.48 0.32
CA GLY A 79 13.14 -17.80 0.25
C GLY A 79 14.67 -17.72 0.19
N GLY A 80 15.20 -16.87 -0.69
CA GLY A 80 16.64 -16.64 -0.81
C GLY A 80 17.25 -16.09 0.48
N ALA A 81 16.64 -15.08 1.08
CA ALA A 81 17.15 -14.43 2.30
C ALA A 81 17.15 -15.36 3.51
N THR A 82 16.13 -16.21 3.67
CA THR A 82 16.11 -17.20 4.77
C THR A 82 17.22 -18.24 4.62
N VAL A 83 17.47 -18.74 3.41
CA VAL A 83 18.56 -19.70 3.14
C VAL A 83 19.93 -19.04 3.34
N VAL A 84 20.14 -17.85 2.75
CA VAL A 84 21.41 -17.12 2.84
C VAL A 84 21.73 -16.75 4.30
N SER A 85 20.74 -16.27 5.06
CA SER A 85 20.95 -15.93 6.48
C SER A 85 21.29 -17.16 7.32
N GLY A 86 20.67 -18.31 7.08
CA GLY A 86 21.05 -19.59 7.70
C GLY A 86 22.46 -20.05 7.32
N TYR A 87 22.82 -19.90 6.04
CA TYR A 87 24.16 -20.20 5.54
C TYR A 87 25.22 -19.33 6.21
N ILE A 88 25.00 -18.02 6.37
CA ILE A 88 25.91 -17.09 7.05
C ILE A 88 26.18 -17.54 8.50
N VAL A 89 25.13 -17.88 9.27
CA VAL A 89 25.28 -18.33 10.66
C VAL A 89 26.12 -19.62 10.75
N ARG A 90 25.94 -20.54 9.80
CA ARG A 90 26.71 -21.79 9.72
C ARG A 90 28.14 -21.55 9.25
N ARG A 91 28.36 -20.75 8.21
CA ARG A 91 29.67 -20.54 7.57
C ARG A 91 30.66 -19.82 8.47
N PHE A 92 30.18 -18.86 9.27
CA PHE A 92 30.98 -18.09 10.21
C PHE A 92 30.98 -18.65 11.63
N ASN A 93 30.29 -19.79 11.88
CA ASN A 93 30.16 -20.40 13.21
C ASN A 93 29.83 -19.37 14.31
N LEU A 94 28.86 -18.49 14.04
CA LEU A 94 28.54 -17.39 14.93
C LEU A 94 28.02 -17.92 16.27
N LYS A 95 28.63 -17.47 17.38
CA LYS A 95 28.09 -17.71 18.74
C LYS A 95 26.78 -16.95 18.92
N VAL A 96 25.98 -17.31 19.94
CA VAL A 96 24.68 -16.64 20.22
C VAL A 96 24.81 -15.11 20.28
N ARG A 97 25.87 -14.60 20.91
CA ARG A 97 26.16 -13.14 20.94
C ARG A 97 26.38 -12.53 19.55
N GLY A 98 27.04 -13.25 18.65
CA GLY A 98 27.26 -12.80 17.26
C GLY A 98 25.97 -12.84 16.43
N ILE A 99 25.13 -13.85 16.64
CA ILE A 99 23.81 -13.94 16.01
C ILE A 99 22.92 -12.78 16.45
N LEU A 100 22.91 -12.44 17.75
CA LEU A 100 22.15 -11.30 18.26
C LEU A 100 22.65 -9.97 17.67
N LYS A 101 23.96 -9.75 17.57
CA LYS A 101 24.54 -8.56 16.91
C LYS A 101 24.15 -8.45 15.43
N LEU A 102 24.13 -9.58 14.71
CA LEU A 102 23.66 -9.63 13.33
C LEU A 102 22.18 -9.23 13.23
N CYS A 103 21.32 -9.81 14.09
CA CYS A 103 19.90 -9.48 14.12
C CYS A 103 19.65 -8.00 14.43
N THR A 104 20.32 -7.44 15.44
CA THR A 104 20.16 -6.03 15.81
C THR A 104 20.67 -5.09 14.73
N GLY A 105 21.80 -5.41 14.09
CA GLY A 105 22.34 -4.64 12.96
C GLY A 105 21.39 -4.62 11.76
N MET A 106 20.89 -5.78 11.34
CA MET A 106 19.94 -5.89 10.22
C MET A 106 18.61 -5.19 10.51
N SER A 107 18.15 -5.23 11.77
CA SER A 107 16.93 -4.53 12.20
C SER A 107 17.11 -3.01 12.24
N ALA A 108 18.28 -2.51 12.66
CA ALA A 108 18.59 -1.08 12.64
C ALA A 108 18.64 -0.54 11.20
N VAL A 109 19.25 -1.31 10.28
CA VAL A 109 19.28 -0.98 8.85
C VAL A 109 17.86 -0.94 8.29
N LEU A 110 17.00 -1.91 8.63
CA LEU A 110 15.59 -1.90 8.24
C LEU A 110 14.87 -0.62 8.69
N CYS A 111 15.07 -0.16 9.93
CA CYS A 111 14.44 1.06 10.44
C CYS A 111 14.80 2.32 9.64
N LEU A 112 16.06 2.48 9.22
CA LEU A 112 16.47 3.60 8.36
C LEU A 112 15.72 3.62 7.03
N PHE A 113 15.49 2.41 6.55
CA PHE A 113 14.94 2.10 5.26
C PHE A 113 13.40 2.20 5.23
N VAL A 114 12.73 2.24 6.38
CA VAL A 114 11.30 2.58 6.49
C VAL A 114 11.00 4.01 6.01
N LEU A 115 11.98 4.92 6.02
CA LEU A 115 11.79 6.27 5.44
C LEU A 115 11.53 6.26 3.94
N ALA A 116 11.77 5.12 3.26
CA ALA A 116 11.36 4.85 1.88
C ALA A 116 9.88 5.10 1.60
N PHE A 117 9.02 4.90 2.61
CA PHE A 117 7.57 5.06 2.46
C PHE A 117 7.14 6.53 2.36
N LEU A 118 8.06 7.48 2.58
CA LEU A 118 7.82 8.91 2.37
C LEU A 118 7.97 9.32 0.89
N MET A 119 8.38 8.40 0.02
CA MET A 119 8.45 8.67 -1.42
C MET A 119 7.04 8.70 -2.00
N GLU A 120 6.51 9.91 -2.18
CA GLU A 120 5.23 10.14 -2.85
C GLU A 120 5.43 10.31 -4.35
N CYS A 121 4.49 9.80 -5.13
CA CYS A 121 4.34 10.18 -6.53
C CYS A 121 3.23 11.23 -6.65
N GLY A 122 3.35 12.11 -7.64
CA GLY A 122 2.30 13.09 -7.94
C GLY A 122 0.97 12.39 -8.26
N ASN A 123 -0.13 13.01 -7.86
CA ASN A 123 -1.47 12.48 -8.15
C ASN A 123 -1.84 12.77 -9.62
N SER A 124 -2.53 11.82 -10.27
CA SER A 124 -3.17 12.07 -11.56
C SER A 124 -4.28 13.12 -11.41
N PRO A 125 -4.49 14.00 -12.40
CA PRO A 125 -5.53 15.02 -12.31
C PRO A 125 -6.90 14.36 -12.17
N PHE A 126 -7.62 14.78 -11.14
CA PHE A 126 -8.96 14.35 -10.77
C PHE A 126 -9.96 15.50 -11.02
N ALA A 127 -10.96 15.25 -11.87
CA ALA A 127 -11.97 16.23 -12.23
C ALA A 127 -12.83 16.63 -11.02
N GLY A 128 -13.04 17.93 -10.85
CA GLY A 128 -13.81 18.52 -9.74
C GLY A 128 -13.06 18.65 -8.41
N ILE A 129 -11.89 18.01 -8.25
CA ILE A 129 -11.11 18.00 -6.98
C ILE A 129 -9.73 18.62 -7.13
N THR A 130 -9.05 18.36 -8.24
CA THR A 130 -7.70 18.91 -8.51
C THR A 130 -7.67 19.75 -9.79
N LEU A 131 -8.65 19.54 -10.67
CA LEU A 131 -8.84 20.23 -11.94
C LEU A 131 -10.34 20.53 -12.14
N PRO A 132 -10.74 21.75 -12.52
CA PRO A 132 -12.11 22.01 -12.93
C PRO A 132 -12.46 21.28 -14.24
N TYR A 133 -13.73 20.92 -14.42
CA TYR A 133 -14.23 20.28 -15.63
C TYR A 133 -14.00 21.18 -16.87
N GLY A 134 -13.57 20.59 -17.99
CA GLY A 134 -13.38 21.29 -19.28
C GLY A 134 -12.03 22.01 -19.46
N GLN A 135 -11.09 21.87 -18.53
CA GLN A 135 -9.73 22.42 -18.64
C GLN A 135 -8.72 21.28 -18.74
N THR A 136 -7.57 21.51 -19.39
CA THR A 136 -6.44 20.56 -19.47
C THR A 136 -5.43 20.82 -18.36
N ALA A 137 -4.63 19.80 -18.01
CA ALA A 137 -3.67 19.79 -16.90
C ALA A 137 -2.56 20.87 -16.94
N ALA A 138 -2.51 21.72 -17.97
CA ALA A 138 -1.47 22.73 -18.21
C ALA A 138 -1.73 24.10 -17.54
N GLN A 139 -2.89 24.33 -16.91
CA GLN A 139 -3.19 25.54 -16.13
C GLN A 139 -3.43 25.18 -14.66
N THR A 140 -2.37 25.11 -13.87
CA THR A 140 -2.42 24.75 -12.44
C THR A 140 -2.43 25.98 -11.53
N THR A 141 -3.29 25.97 -10.50
CA THR A 141 -2.91 26.06 -9.06
C THR A 141 -4.14 25.84 -8.17
N ALA A 142 -4.19 24.72 -7.46
CA ALA A 142 -5.02 24.48 -6.26
C ALA A 142 -6.52 24.83 -6.32
N PHE A 143 -7.32 24.13 -7.14
CA PHE A 143 -8.78 24.20 -6.96
C PHE A 143 -9.26 23.09 -6.03
N ILE A 144 -9.47 23.42 -4.76
CA ILE A 144 -10.14 22.61 -3.73
C ILE A 144 -11.66 22.66 -4.00
N GLY A 145 -12.06 22.20 -5.19
CA GLY A 145 -13.46 22.15 -5.59
C GLY A 145 -14.25 21.19 -4.70
N LYS A 146 -15.39 21.65 -4.17
CA LYS A 146 -16.32 20.82 -3.36
C LYS A 146 -17.44 20.18 -4.18
N ARG A 147 -17.52 20.46 -5.48
CA ARG A 147 -18.61 20.00 -6.34
C ARG A 147 -18.06 19.10 -7.43
N LEU A 148 -18.47 17.84 -7.37
CA LEU A 148 -18.27 16.85 -8.44
C LEU A 148 -19.18 17.14 -9.65
N GLU A 149 -20.12 18.07 -9.51
CA GLU A 149 -21.06 18.49 -10.55
C GLU A 149 -20.55 19.69 -11.35
N SER A 150 -20.81 19.68 -12.65
CA SER A 150 -20.53 20.74 -13.62
C SER A 150 -21.56 20.71 -14.75
N GLY A 151 -21.57 21.72 -15.62
CA GLY A 151 -22.56 21.84 -16.69
C GLY A 151 -22.68 20.63 -17.63
N CYS A 152 -21.68 19.75 -17.68
CA CYS A 152 -21.72 18.54 -18.51
C CYS A 152 -22.37 17.32 -17.83
N ASN A 153 -22.46 17.26 -16.49
CA ASN A 153 -22.98 16.09 -15.76
C ASN A 153 -24.18 16.40 -14.84
N VAL A 154 -24.61 17.66 -14.75
CA VAL A 154 -25.74 18.10 -13.91
C VAL A 154 -27.06 17.41 -14.29
N ASP A 155 -27.25 17.09 -15.57
CA ASP A 155 -28.48 16.42 -16.05
C ASP A 155 -28.52 14.92 -15.73
N CYS A 156 -27.42 14.35 -15.24
CA CYS A 156 -27.30 12.91 -14.96
C CYS A 156 -27.78 12.51 -13.55
N ALA A 157 -28.02 13.46 -12.63
CA ALA A 157 -28.46 13.22 -11.25
C ALA A 157 -27.62 12.16 -10.50
N CYS A 158 -26.30 12.32 -10.51
CA CYS A 158 -25.36 11.32 -10.00
C CYS A 158 -25.38 11.17 -8.47
N ALA A 159 -25.29 9.92 -7.99
CA ALA A 159 -25.17 9.63 -6.56
C ALA A 159 -23.72 9.76 -6.06
N GLU A 160 -23.48 10.57 -5.02
CA GLU A 160 -22.16 10.73 -4.38
C GLU A 160 -21.65 9.46 -3.67
N GLN A 161 -22.49 8.43 -3.55
CA GLN A 161 -22.21 7.20 -2.82
C GLN A 161 -21.59 6.13 -3.74
N ASP A 162 -21.77 6.27 -5.05
CA ASP A 162 -21.38 5.28 -6.05
C ASP A 162 -20.01 5.62 -6.66
N TYR A 163 -18.95 5.20 -5.96
CA TYR A 163 -17.58 5.36 -6.42
C TYR A 163 -17.18 4.24 -7.39
N PHE A 164 -17.09 4.58 -8.68
CA PHE A 164 -16.66 3.69 -9.76
C PHE A 164 -15.66 4.43 -10.64
N PRO A 165 -14.37 4.48 -10.26
CA PRO A 165 -13.40 5.33 -10.94
C PRO A 165 -13.25 4.93 -12.41
N MET A 166 -13.15 5.93 -13.26
CA MET A 166 -12.79 5.76 -14.67
C MET A 166 -11.65 6.70 -15.05
N CYS A 167 -10.84 6.26 -16.00
CA CYS A 167 -9.87 7.09 -16.67
C CYS A 167 -10.45 7.55 -18.00
N GLY A 168 -10.56 8.87 -18.19
CA GLY A 168 -10.86 9.44 -19.49
C GLY A 168 -9.63 9.36 -20.41
N ARG A 169 -9.85 9.35 -21.72
CA ARG A 169 -8.77 9.38 -22.71
C ARG A 169 -7.91 10.66 -22.64
N ASP A 170 -8.43 11.69 -21.98
CA ASP A 170 -7.72 12.92 -21.60
C ASP A 170 -6.72 12.74 -20.43
N ASN A 171 -6.54 11.51 -19.92
CA ASN A 171 -5.74 11.18 -18.74
C ASN A 171 -6.23 11.85 -17.45
N VAL A 172 -7.52 12.18 -17.37
CA VAL A 172 -8.17 12.71 -16.18
C VAL A 172 -9.01 11.63 -15.50
N MET A 173 -8.93 11.54 -14.17
CA MET A 173 -9.75 10.64 -13.37
C MET A 173 -11.08 11.28 -13.01
N TYR A 174 -12.15 10.49 -13.12
CA TYR A 174 -13.51 10.86 -12.74
C TYR A 174 -14.03 9.95 -11.63
N PHE A 175 -14.91 10.49 -10.77
CA PHE A 175 -15.46 9.76 -9.61
C PHE A 175 -16.32 8.56 -10.00
N SER A 176 -17.12 8.71 -11.06
CA SER A 176 -17.95 7.67 -11.64
C SER A 176 -18.19 7.96 -13.13
N PRO A 177 -18.64 6.98 -13.94
CA PRO A 177 -19.03 7.22 -15.33
C PRO A 177 -20.19 8.23 -15.45
N CYS A 178 -21.04 8.33 -14.42
CA CYS A 178 -22.08 9.35 -14.36
C CYS A 178 -21.48 10.76 -14.23
N TYR A 179 -20.48 10.95 -13.37
CA TYR A 179 -19.80 12.24 -13.23
C TYR A 179 -18.96 12.62 -14.45
N ALA A 180 -18.57 11.65 -15.28
CA ALA A 180 -17.99 11.89 -16.61
C ALA A 180 -19.03 12.16 -17.71
N GLY A 181 -20.33 12.02 -17.40
CA GLY A 181 -21.44 12.23 -18.33
C GLY A 181 -21.55 11.18 -19.42
N CYS A 182 -21.08 9.95 -19.17
CA CYS A 182 -21.13 8.85 -20.12
C CYS A 182 -22.50 8.19 -20.16
N THR A 183 -23.03 7.95 -21.36
CA THR A 183 -24.34 7.32 -21.57
C THR A 183 -24.23 5.89 -22.13
N GLU A 184 -23.11 5.55 -22.76
CA GLU A 184 -22.89 4.25 -23.37
C GLU A 184 -21.87 3.42 -22.58
N VAL A 185 -22.12 2.12 -22.47
CA VAL A 185 -21.21 1.17 -21.83
C VAL A 185 -20.97 0.03 -22.81
N PHE A 186 -19.70 -0.18 -23.14
CA PHE A 186 -19.24 -1.32 -23.91
C PHE A 186 -18.48 -2.27 -22.99
N GLN A 187 -18.52 -3.55 -23.31
CA GLN A 187 -17.75 -4.56 -22.61
C GLN A 187 -16.68 -5.08 -23.57
N ASP A 188 -15.41 -4.89 -23.21
CA ASP A 188 -14.27 -5.45 -23.94
C ASP A 188 -13.52 -6.42 -23.03
N GLY A 189 -13.77 -7.72 -23.24
CA GLY A 189 -13.34 -8.77 -22.34
C GLY A 189 -13.85 -8.57 -20.91
N ASN A 190 -12.92 -8.36 -19.97
CA ASN A 190 -13.21 -8.11 -18.55
C ASN A 190 -13.25 -6.62 -18.17
N THR A 191 -12.99 -5.71 -19.12
CA THR A 191 -12.94 -4.27 -18.87
C THR A 191 -14.21 -3.61 -19.39
N LYS A 192 -14.78 -2.71 -18.58
CA LYS A 192 -15.89 -1.86 -19.01
C LYS A 192 -15.31 -0.61 -19.67
N LEU A 193 -15.74 -0.35 -20.90
CA LEU A 193 -15.42 0.84 -21.65
C LEU A 193 -16.64 1.75 -21.67
N TYR A 194 -16.42 3.05 -21.61
CA TYR A 194 -17.47 4.05 -21.56
C TYR A 194 -17.43 4.91 -22.82
N GLY A 195 -18.60 5.19 -23.38
CA GLY A 195 -18.78 5.99 -24.59
C GLY A 195 -19.74 7.15 -24.37
N ASN A 196 -19.73 8.08 -25.34
CA ASN A 196 -20.60 9.25 -25.37
C ASN A 196 -20.61 10.02 -24.03
N CYS A 197 -19.41 10.44 -23.61
CA CYS A 197 -19.15 11.14 -22.37
C CYS A 197 -19.07 12.65 -22.62
N SER A 198 -19.98 13.42 -22.02
CA SER A 198 -20.04 14.88 -22.20
C SER A 198 -18.91 15.65 -21.52
N CYS A 199 -18.30 15.10 -20.45
CA CYS A 199 -17.29 15.78 -19.65
C CYS A 199 -15.83 15.44 -20.04
N VAL A 200 -15.62 14.52 -20.98
CA VAL A 200 -14.30 14.05 -21.41
C VAL A 200 -13.90 14.78 -22.69
N SER A 201 -12.82 15.56 -22.64
CA SER A 201 -12.31 16.28 -23.82
C SER A 201 -11.27 15.43 -24.55
N TYR A 202 -11.67 14.74 -25.61
CA TYR A 202 -10.76 13.94 -26.42
C TYR A 202 -10.69 14.47 -27.86
N THR A 203 -9.52 14.37 -28.47
CA THR A 203 -9.34 14.63 -29.91
C THR A 203 -9.51 13.32 -30.66
N LEU A 204 -10.36 13.31 -31.69
CA LEU A 204 -10.55 12.14 -32.56
C LEU A 204 -9.26 11.90 -33.35
N THR A 205 -8.71 10.70 -33.24
CA THR A 205 -7.57 10.25 -34.07
C THR A 205 -8.09 9.53 -35.31
N GLU A 206 -7.28 9.42 -36.38
CA GLU A 206 -7.69 8.73 -37.62
C GLU A 206 -8.10 7.26 -37.37
N GLU A 207 -7.58 6.62 -36.32
CA GLU A 207 -7.96 5.26 -35.90
C GLU A 207 -9.41 5.19 -35.35
N ASP A 208 -9.88 6.25 -34.68
CA ASP A 208 -11.24 6.31 -34.12
C ASP A 208 -12.33 6.43 -35.18
N ILE A 209 -12.00 7.04 -36.33
CA ILE A 209 -12.94 7.25 -37.44
C ILE A 209 -13.26 5.92 -38.15
N THR A 210 -12.34 4.96 -38.09
CA THR A 210 -12.53 3.63 -38.70
C THR A 210 -13.25 2.63 -37.78
N SER A 211 -13.34 2.92 -36.48
CA SER A 211 -13.97 2.05 -35.49
C SER A 211 -15.34 2.59 -35.08
N SER A 212 -16.44 1.90 -35.42
CA SER A 212 -17.80 2.26 -34.98
C SER A 212 -18.01 2.28 -33.45
N ARG A 213 -16.99 1.96 -32.65
CA ARG A 213 -17.01 1.98 -31.18
C ARG A 213 -15.91 2.90 -30.65
N THR A 214 -16.16 4.20 -30.62
CA THR A 214 -15.29 5.18 -29.98
C THR A 214 -15.51 5.17 -28.47
N HIS A 215 -14.68 4.42 -27.74
CA HIS A 215 -14.65 4.49 -26.28
C HIS A 215 -13.88 5.74 -25.84
N MET A 216 -14.46 6.51 -24.93
CA MET A 216 -13.92 7.78 -24.42
C MET A 216 -13.26 7.62 -23.04
N GLY A 217 -13.49 6.49 -22.38
CA GLY A 217 -12.82 6.15 -21.13
C GLY A 217 -12.91 4.68 -20.77
N GLU A 218 -12.06 4.27 -19.84
CA GLU A 218 -11.96 2.89 -19.36
C GLU A 218 -12.20 2.83 -17.85
N PHE A 219 -12.76 1.71 -17.39
CA PHE A 219 -12.91 1.45 -15.96
C PHE A 219 -11.55 1.31 -15.28
N GLY A 220 -11.34 2.05 -14.19
CA GLY A 220 -10.11 2.03 -13.41
C GLY A 220 -9.53 3.41 -13.17
N LYS A 221 -8.31 3.42 -12.62
CA LYS A 221 -7.52 4.64 -12.41
C LYS A 221 -6.65 4.89 -13.63
N CYS A 222 -6.32 6.16 -13.90
CA CYS A 222 -5.38 6.50 -14.95
C CYS A 222 -3.98 5.97 -14.64
N HIS A 223 -3.34 5.37 -15.64
CA HIS A 223 -1.94 4.96 -15.54
C HIS A 223 -1.03 6.19 -15.63
N TYR A 224 -0.11 6.33 -14.69
CA TYR A 224 0.92 7.36 -14.74
C TYR A 224 2.31 6.74 -14.59
N SER A 225 3.22 7.20 -15.44
CA SER A 225 4.60 6.69 -15.43
C SER A 225 5.39 7.35 -14.31
N CYS A 226 5.46 6.69 -13.16
CA CYS A 226 6.25 7.17 -12.03
C CYS A 226 7.66 6.55 -12.02
N SER A 227 8.71 7.33 -12.24
CA SER A 227 10.10 6.83 -12.14
C SER A 227 10.44 6.32 -10.72
N TRP A 228 9.86 6.95 -9.69
CA TRP A 228 10.02 6.56 -8.28
C TRP A 228 9.49 5.16 -7.98
N PHE A 229 8.53 4.66 -8.75
CA PHE A 229 7.99 3.31 -8.57
C PHE A 229 9.07 2.22 -8.70
N LYS A 230 9.98 2.35 -9.67
CA LYS A 230 11.07 1.39 -9.88
C LYS A 230 12.02 1.35 -8.68
N TYR A 231 12.39 2.53 -8.15
CA TYR A 231 13.23 2.64 -6.97
C TYR A 231 12.54 2.07 -5.72
N PHE A 232 11.25 2.38 -5.55
CA PHE A 232 10.44 1.82 -4.47
C PHE A 232 10.38 0.29 -4.51
N MET A 233 10.26 -0.32 -5.68
CA MET A 233 10.25 -1.79 -5.83
C MET A 233 11.59 -2.44 -5.46
N VAL A 234 12.71 -1.86 -5.89
CA VAL A 234 14.04 -2.35 -5.49
C VAL A 234 14.20 -2.24 -3.97
N LEU A 235 13.82 -1.10 -3.41
CA LEU A 235 13.92 -0.80 -1.99
C LEU A 235 13.03 -1.73 -1.14
N PHE A 236 11.81 -1.99 -1.61
CA PHE A 236 10.91 -2.98 -1.02
C PHE A 236 11.54 -4.37 -1.02
N GLY A 237 12.17 -4.79 -2.12
CA GLY A 237 12.94 -6.05 -2.17
C GLY A 237 14.05 -6.11 -1.10
N ILE A 238 14.79 -5.02 -0.91
CA ILE A 238 15.81 -4.91 0.15
C ILE A 238 15.16 -5.04 1.53
N MET A 239 14.02 -4.39 1.80
CA MET A 239 13.29 -4.57 3.08
C MET A 239 12.99 -6.04 3.34
N ILE A 240 12.45 -6.74 2.34
CA ILE A 240 12.06 -8.14 2.47
C ILE A 240 13.27 -9.00 2.78
N VAL A 241 14.40 -8.79 2.10
CA VAL A 241 15.65 -9.49 2.39
C VAL A 241 16.12 -9.25 3.84
N LEU A 242 16.07 -8.00 4.32
CA LEU A 242 16.45 -7.67 5.69
C LEU A 242 15.52 -8.33 6.72
N ILE A 243 14.21 -8.30 6.47
CA ILE A 243 13.19 -8.86 7.37
C ILE A 243 13.33 -10.39 7.47
N PHE A 244 13.34 -11.09 6.34
CA PHE A 244 13.51 -12.55 6.33
C PHE A 244 14.92 -12.96 6.77
N GLY A 245 15.93 -12.11 6.52
CA GLY A 245 17.29 -12.28 7.00
C GLY A 245 17.44 -12.24 8.52
N VAL A 246 16.53 -11.60 9.26
CA VAL A 246 16.51 -11.63 10.75
C VAL A 246 15.79 -12.87 11.28
N SER A 247 14.79 -13.39 10.55
CA SER A 247 13.91 -14.45 11.03
C SER A 247 14.63 -15.78 11.33
N MET A 248 15.51 -16.24 10.42
CA MET A 248 16.24 -17.52 10.56
C MET A 248 17.37 -17.49 11.59
N PRO A 249 18.22 -16.44 11.65
CA PRO A 249 19.21 -16.32 12.73
C PRO A 249 18.55 -16.23 14.11
N SER A 250 17.42 -15.51 14.23
CA SER A 250 16.63 -15.46 15.47
C SER A 250 16.12 -16.84 15.91
N LEU A 251 15.61 -17.65 14.96
CA LEU A 251 15.21 -19.04 15.20
C LEU A 251 16.40 -19.88 15.69
N THR A 252 17.54 -19.76 14.99
CA THR A 252 18.76 -20.50 15.30
C THR A 252 19.33 -20.14 16.67
N ALA A 253 19.30 -18.86 17.06
CA ALA A 253 19.69 -18.42 18.39
C ALA A 253 18.79 -19.02 19.47
N THR A 254 17.47 -19.01 19.26
CA THR A 254 16.50 -19.57 20.21
C THR A 254 16.75 -21.07 20.42
N LEU A 255 16.92 -21.83 19.33
CA LEU A 255 17.17 -23.28 19.39
C LEU A 255 18.51 -23.65 20.04
N ARG A 256 19.52 -22.77 19.99
CA ARG A 256 20.82 -22.96 20.66
C ARG A 256 20.80 -22.62 22.15
N CYS A 257 19.80 -21.88 22.62
CA CYS A 257 19.63 -21.54 24.03
C CYS A 257 18.75 -22.56 24.79
N ILE A 258 18.07 -23.47 24.08
CA ILE A 258 17.12 -24.42 24.66
C ILE A 258 17.66 -25.85 24.51
N PRO A 259 17.64 -26.68 25.58
CA PRO A 259 17.98 -28.10 25.52
C PRO A 259 17.15 -28.85 24.47
N ASP A 260 17.73 -29.84 23.78
CA ASP A 260 17.07 -30.55 22.67
C ASP A 260 15.65 -31.07 23.00
N HIS A 261 15.45 -31.61 24.20
CA HIS A 261 14.17 -32.17 24.64
C HIS A 261 13.06 -31.12 24.89
N GLN A 262 13.40 -29.83 25.01
CA GLN A 262 12.44 -28.75 25.31
C GLN A 262 12.25 -27.76 24.16
N ARG A 263 12.87 -28.00 22.99
CA ARG A 263 12.82 -27.04 21.87
C ARG A 263 11.40 -26.72 21.41
N SER A 264 10.58 -27.75 21.22
CA SER A 264 9.18 -27.59 20.78
C SER A 264 8.34 -26.83 21.81
N PHE A 265 8.56 -27.12 23.10
CA PHE A 265 7.89 -26.44 24.21
C PHE A 265 8.31 -24.97 24.31
N GLY A 266 9.62 -24.68 24.21
CA GLY A 266 10.14 -23.31 24.26
C GLY A 266 9.73 -22.46 23.06
N LEU A 267 9.67 -23.03 21.85
CA LEU A 267 9.07 -22.36 20.69
C LEU A 267 7.58 -22.09 20.92
N GLY A 268 6.83 -23.03 21.51
CA GLY A 268 5.42 -22.84 21.88
C GLY A 268 5.20 -21.67 22.84
N ILE A 269 5.97 -21.62 23.94
CA ILE A 269 5.93 -20.50 24.90
C ILE A 269 6.25 -19.18 24.21
N GLN A 270 7.26 -19.16 23.33
CA GLN A 270 7.66 -17.94 22.62
C GLN A 270 6.54 -17.36 21.75
N TRP A 271 5.77 -18.20 21.05
CA TRP A 271 4.59 -17.77 20.28
C TRP A 271 3.42 -17.36 21.17
N ILE A 272 3.21 -18.05 22.30
CA ILE A 272 2.19 -17.69 23.29
C ILE A 272 2.50 -16.31 23.86
N VAL A 273 3.72 -16.06 24.31
CA VAL A 273 4.16 -14.76 24.85
C VAL A 273 4.00 -13.65 23.81
N ALA A 274 4.41 -13.89 22.56
CA ALA A 274 4.23 -12.91 21.48
C ALA A 274 2.74 -12.58 21.23
N ARG A 275 1.87 -13.60 21.21
CA ARG A 275 0.42 -13.42 21.03
C ARG A 275 -0.27 -12.81 22.24
N CYS A 276 0.19 -13.12 23.44
CA CYS A 276 -0.29 -12.54 24.69
C CYS A 276 0.06 -11.05 24.73
N LEU A 277 1.32 -10.66 24.50
CA LEU A 277 1.70 -9.24 24.43
C LEU A 277 0.94 -8.49 23.32
N GLY A 278 0.60 -9.16 22.20
CA GLY A 278 -0.28 -8.61 21.17
C GLY A 278 -1.75 -8.46 21.57
N ARG A 279 -2.28 -9.34 22.45
CA ARG A 279 -3.69 -9.32 22.91
C ARG A 279 -3.93 -8.57 24.22
N TYR A 280 -2.95 -8.50 25.11
CA TYR A 280 -3.06 -7.87 26.44
C TYR A 280 -3.33 -6.35 26.36
N ARG A 281 -3.26 -5.74 25.18
CA ARG A 281 -3.62 -4.33 24.98
C ARG A 281 -4.91 -4.07 24.21
N ILE A 282 -5.55 -5.10 23.66
CA ILE A 282 -6.88 -4.96 23.03
C ILE A 282 -7.99 -5.14 24.08
N VAL A 283 -7.72 -5.87 25.17
CA VAL A 283 -8.73 -6.14 26.21
C VAL A 283 -8.77 -5.05 27.30
N ASN A 284 -7.76 -4.17 27.40
CA ASN A 284 -7.73 -3.07 28.38
C ASN A 284 -8.26 -1.72 27.84
N VAL A 285 -9.18 -1.75 26.88
CA VAL A 285 -9.92 -0.56 26.38
C VAL A 285 -11.42 -0.64 26.70
N HIS A 286 -11.84 -1.56 27.56
CA HIS A 286 -13.18 -1.53 28.17
C HIS A 286 -13.14 -2.00 29.62
N ILE A 287 -12.54 -1.19 30.50
CA ILE A 287 -13.06 -0.86 31.84
C ILE A 287 -12.69 0.59 32.11
#